data_AF-A0A847N318-F1
#
_entry.id   AF-A0A847N318-F1
#
_cell.length_a   1.000
_cell.length_b   1.000
_cell.length_c   1.000
_cell.angle_alpha   90.00
_cell.angle_beta   90.00
_cell.angle_gamma   90.00
#
_symmetry.space_group_name_H-M   'P 1'
#
loop_
_entity.id
_entity.type
_entity.pdbx_description
1 polymer ?
#
loop_
_entity_poly.entity_id
_entity_poly.type
_entity_poly.pdbx_seq_one_letter_code
_entity_poly.pdbx_strand_id
1 'polypeptide(L)'
;MVVVRYSDASYVEDQDQWWFGGLHRSVTLSSTPASSFSDAKVTATLSDCLGRGLVEVRAPFVGDATTALVSLYDTGGNLLVSRHVEAREKLFLTTFEVDKPCLWSSEKPQRYFITLSLEDQKLHHGIAFGFRKVEIKRRALLVNGKRVLIKGVNRHEHDQFMAKTLTTEGMVQDICLMKQHNFNAVRTCHYPNDERWYELCDIYGLYVMDEANIETHANYDSICRDEAWASCFLERVQRMVRRDYNHPSVIIWSLGNESGYGHNHDSCAGWLRRFDPTRPIH
;
A
#
# COMPACT_ATOMS: atom_id res chain seq x y z
N MET A 1 -22.35 6.05 18.87
CA MET A 1 -21.65 5.02 18.05
C MET A 1 -21.79 3.70 18.79
N VAL A 2 -22.22 2.64 18.11
CA VAL A 2 -22.32 1.29 18.69
C VAL A 2 -21.29 0.42 17.97
N VAL A 3 -20.46 -0.30 18.73
CA VAL A 3 -19.47 -1.25 18.19
C VAL A 3 -19.92 -2.65 18.58
N VAL A 4 -20.19 -3.50 17.58
CA VAL A 4 -20.58 -4.89 17.79
C VAL A 4 -19.34 -5.77 17.66
N ARG A 5 -19.20 -6.77 18.54
CA ARG A 5 -18.05 -7.68 18.55
C ARG A 5 -18.09 -8.72 17.44
N TYR A 6 -19.26 -9.27 17.16
CA TYR A 6 -19.45 -10.30 16.14
C TYR A 6 -20.51 -9.86 15.14
N SER A 7 -20.21 -10.02 13.86
CA SER A 7 -21.12 -9.80 12.74
C SER A 7 -21.00 -10.94 11.74
N ASP A 8 -21.76 -10.88 10.65
CA ASP A 8 -21.58 -11.73 9.47
C ASP A 8 -20.12 -11.70 8.98
N ALA A 9 -19.50 -10.52 8.95
CA ALA A 9 -18.11 -10.36 8.54
C ALA A 9 -17.09 -11.11 9.43
N SER A 10 -17.45 -11.50 10.66
CA SER A 10 -16.56 -12.31 11.51
C SER A 10 -16.28 -13.70 10.92
N TYR A 11 -17.11 -14.21 10.00
CA TYR A 11 -16.85 -15.47 9.29
C TYR A 11 -15.68 -15.39 8.29
N VAL A 12 -15.24 -14.19 7.90
CA VAL A 12 -14.09 -13.93 7.02
C VAL A 12 -12.91 -13.27 7.76
N GLU A 13 -12.94 -13.28 9.10
CA GLU A 13 -11.91 -12.75 9.99
C GLU A 13 -11.48 -13.81 11.01
N ASP A 14 -11.38 -15.06 10.55
CA ASP A 14 -11.12 -16.27 11.35
C ASP A 14 -9.62 -16.59 11.43
N GLN A 15 -8.78 -15.57 11.66
CA GLN A 15 -7.35 -15.77 11.84
C GLN A 15 -7.04 -16.53 13.14
N ASP A 16 -5.95 -17.31 13.16
CA ASP A 16 -5.36 -17.87 14.38
C ASP A 16 -4.77 -16.76 15.28
N GLN A 17 -5.65 -16.05 15.98
CA GLN A 17 -5.33 -14.92 16.84
C GLN A 17 -6.34 -14.74 17.97
N TRP A 18 -6.06 -13.78 18.86
CA TRP A 18 -6.99 -13.38 19.93
C TRP A 18 -8.18 -12.57 19.39
N TRP A 19 -9.39 -12.97 19.81
CA TRP A 19 -10.66 -12.33 19.43
C TRP A 19 -10.99 -11.12 20.31
N PHE A 20 -10.60 -9.93 19.88
CA PHE A 20 -10.91 -8.66 20.56
C PHE A 20 -12.11 -7.92 19.94
N GLY A 21 -12.48 -6.79 20.53
CA GLY A 21 -13.48 -5.86 19.98
C GLY A 21 -13.21 -4.43 20.44
N GLY A 22 -13.86 -3.45 19.81
CA GLY A 22 -13.69 -2.03 20.13
C GLY A 22 -12.85 -1.26 19.11
N LEU A 23 -12.74 0.06 19.33
CA LEU A 23 -11.90 0.94 18.53
C LEU A 23 -10.44 0.77 18.94
N HIS A 24 -9.64 0.14 18.10
CA HIS A 24 -8.24 -0.20 18.36
C HIS A 24 -7.25 0.54 17.43
N ARG A 25 -7.75 1.48 16.62
CA ARG A 25 -6.95 2.43 15.83
C ARG A 25 -7.48 3.85 16.04
N SER A 26 -6.70 4.84 15.60
CA SER A 26 -7.02 6.26 15.80
C SER A 26 -8.35 6.67 15.17
N VAL A 27 -9.04 7.60 15.83
CA VAL A 27 -10.19 8.32 15.28
C VAL A 27 -9.78 9.78 15.11
N THR A 28 -9.93 10.31 13.90
CA THR A 28 -9.53 11.68 13.56
C THR A 28 -10.69 12.43 12.89
N LEU A 29 -10.75 13.74 13.09
CA LEU A 29 -11.61 14.65 12.33
C LEU A 29 -10.71 15.51 11.44
N SER A 30 -11.07 15.62 10.17
CA SER A 30 -10.41 16.46 9.19
C SER A 30 -11.44 17.37 8.52
N SER A 31 -10.99 18.53 8.05
CA SER A 31 -11.79 19.47 7.26
C SER A 31 -11.02 19.78 6.00
N THR A 32 -11.67 19.64 4.85
CA THR A 32 -11.11 19.94 3.55
C THR A 32 -11.86 21.12 2.93
N PRO A 33 -11.20 21.95 2.11
CA PRO A 33 -11.90 22.97 1.33
C PRO A 33 -12.92 22.33 0.37
N ALA A 34 -13.82 23.17 -0.17
CA ALA A 34 -14.84 22.73 -1.15
C ALA A 34 -14.21 22.05 -2.38
N SER A 35 -13.03 22.53 -2.79
CA SER A 35 -12.17 21.84 -3.76
C SER A 35 -11.07 21.07 -3.03
N SER A 36 -10.99 19.76 -3.25
CA SER A 36 -9.97 18.90 -2.62
C SER A 36 -9.68 17.66 -3.45
N PHE A 37 -8.46 17.14 -3.33
CA PHE A 37 -8.12 15.85 -3.91
C PHE A 37 -8.89 14.74 -3.18
N SER A 38 -9.48 13.82 -3.93
CA SER A 38 -10.22 12.67 -3.42
C SER A 38 -9.36 11.41 -3.33
N ASP A 39 -8.31 11.35 -4.14
CA ASP A 39 -7.32 10.27 -4.18
C ASP A 39 -6.07 10.80 -4.92
N ALA A 40 -4.93 10.11 -4.81
CA ALA A 40 -3.74 10.46 -5.56
C ALA A 40 -2.78 9.28 -5.75
N LYS A 41 -2.76 8.75 -6.99
CA LYS A 41 -1.90 7.63 -7.37
C LYS A 41 -0.62 8.11 -8.05
N VAL A 42 0.52 7.75 -7.46
CA VAL A 42 1.86 7.98 -8.01
C VAL A 42 2.43 6.64 -8.48
N THR A 43 2.59 6.48 -9.78
CA THR A 43 3.16 5.27 -10.38
C THR A 43 4.55 5.57 -10.91
N ALA A 44 5.57 5.03 -10.25
CA ALA A 44 6.96 5.13 -10.69
C ALA A 44 7.38 3.88 -11.48
N THR A 45 7.73 4.07 -12.74
CA THR A 45 8.22 3.01 -13.63
C THR A 45 9.66 3.27 -14.05
N LEU A 46 10.36 2.22 -14.47
CA LEU A 46 11.76 2.26 -14.87
C LEU A 46 11.92 1.65 -16.26
N SER A 47 12.79 2.27 -17.06
CA SER A 47 13.33 1.65 -18.28
C SER A 47 14.04 0.32 -17.97
N ASP A 48 14.19 -0.55 -18.97
CA ASP A 48 14.79 -1.88 -18.77
C ASP A 48 16.24 -1.83 -18.26
N CYS A 49 17.00 -0.81 -18.63
CA CYS A 49 18.35 -0.57 -18.13
C CYS A 49 18.38 0.17 -16.78
N LEU A 50 17.22 0.49 -16.20
CA LEU A 50 17.01 1.23 -14.95
C LEU A 50 17.62 2.65 -14.95
N GLY A 51 18.04 3.16 -16.11
CA GLY A 51 18.75 4.44 -16.24
C GLY A 51 17.83 5.66 -16.39
N ARG A 52 16.54 5.42 -16.66
CA ARG A 52 15.49 6.44 -16.76
C ARG A 52 14.27 5.98 -15.99
N GLY A 53 13.72 6.88 -15.17
CA GLY A 53 12.47 6.71 -14.44
C GLY A 53 11.39 7.62 -14.98
N LEU A 54 10.15 7.12 -15.02
CA LEU A 54 8.95 7.88 -15.35
C LEU A 54 8.02 7.84 -14.14
N VAL A 55 7.59 9.01 -13.68
CA VAL A 55 6.61 9.17 -12.61
C VAL A 55 5.31 9.65 -13.23
N GLU A 56 4.27 8.84 -13.18
CA GLU A 56 2.91 9.25 -13.53
C GLU A 56 2.15 9.60 -12.26
N VAL A 57 1.51 10.77 -12.24
CA VAL A 57 0.66 11.23 -11.13
C VAL A 57 -0.76 11.37 -11.65
N ARG A 58 -1.71 10.63 -11.07
CA ARG A 58 -3.14 10.80 -11.32
C ARG A 58 -3.87 11.11 -10.02
N ALA A 59 -4.45 12.30 -9.94
CA ALA A 59 -5.08 12.83 -8.74
C ALA A 59 -6.52 13.29 -9.05
N PRO A 60 -7.53 12.42 -8.85
CA PRO A 60 -8.93 12.83 -8.96
C PRO A 60 -9.31 13.80 -7.84
N PHE A 61 -10.22 14.72 -8.13
CA PHE A 61 -10.63 15.76 -7.18
C PHE A 61 -12.14 16.00 -7.19
N VAL A 62 -12.62 16.61 -6.11
CA VAL A 62 -13.99 17.12 -5.95
C VAL A 62 -13.93 18.66 -5.89
N GLY A 63 -15.01 19.32 -6.27
CA GLY A 63 -15.10 20.79 -6.34
C GLY A 63 -14.73 21.34 -7.71
N ASP A 64 -14.48 22.64 -7.81
CA ASP A 64 -14.42 23.38 -9.08
C ASP A 64 -13.02 23.91 -9.41
N ALA A 65 -12.00 23.41 -8.71
CA ALA A 65 -10.61 23.75 -9.01
C ALA A 65 -10.27 23.46 -10.48
N THR A 66 -9.64 24.43 -11.13
CA THR A 66 -9.29 24.32 -12.56
C THR A 66 -7.83 23.91 -12.76
N THR A 67 -6.97 24.20 -11.79
CA THR A 67 -5.53 23.95 -11.87
C THR A 67 -4.99 23.36 -10.57
N ALA A 68 -3.94 22.55 -10.71
CA ALA A 68 -3.16 22.04 -9.59
C ALA A 68 -1.66 22.26 -9.84
N LEU A 69 -0.93 22.66 -8.80
CA LEU A 69 0.52 22.65 -8.78
C LEU A 69 1.01 21.29 -8.31
N VAL A 70 1.73 20.58 -9.18
CA VAL A 70 2.35 19.27 -8.89
C VAL A 70 3.86 19.45 -8.87
N SER A 71 4.49 19.13 -7.74
CA SER A 71 5.93 19.31 -7.55
C SER A 71 6.61 17.99 -7.18
N LEU A 72 7.73 17.70 -7.84
CA LEU A 72 8.57 16.53 -7.60
C LEU A 72 9.84 16.94 -6.85
N TYR A 73 10.13 16.22 -5.76
CA TYR A 73 11.31 16.41 -4.93
C TYR A 73 12.18 15.15 -4.95
N ASP A 74 13.50 15.35 -4.88
CA ASP A 74 14.48 14.28 -4.79
C ASP A 74 14.55 13.63 -3.41
N THR A 75 15.48 12.68 -3.26
CA THR A 75 15.70 11.93 -2.01
C THR A 75 16.29 12.75 -0.87
N GLY A 76 16.86 13.92 -1.16
CA GLY A 76 17.33 14.89 -0.19
C GLY A 76 16.27 15.93 0.19
N GLY A 77 15.09 15.90 -0.45
CA GLY A 77 14.03 16.89 -0.28
C GLY A 77 14.24 18.16 -1.11
N ASN A 78 15.14 18.17 -2.09
CA ASN A 78 15.30 19.30 -2.99
C ASN A 78 14.24 19.25 -4.08
N LEU A 79 13.66 20.41 -4.42
CA LEU A 79 12.73 20.53 -5.54
C LEU A 79 13.45 20.26 -6.85
N LEU A 80 12.98 19.27 -7.61
CA LEU A 80 13.47 18.99 -8.96
C LEU A 80 12.70 19.78 -10.01
N VAL A 81 11.36 19.75 -9.93
CA VAL A 81 10.49 20.37 -10.92
C VAL A 81 9.09 20.58 -10.36
N SER A 82 8.46 21.68 -10.76
CA SER A 82 7.04 21.95 -10.52
C SER A 82 6.32 22.20 -11.83
N ARG A 83 5.05 21.78 -11.92
CA ARG A 83 4.19 22.02 -13.08
C ARG A 83 2.79 22.39 -12.63
N HIS A 84 2.22 23.42 -13.27
CA HIS A 84 0.78 23.65 -13.26
C HIS A 84 0.12 22.67 -14.23
N VAL A 85 -0.91 21.99 -13.74
CA VAL A 85 -1.66 20.96 -14.46
C VAL A 85 -3.12 21.38 -14.48
N GLU A 86 -3.72 21.44 -15.67
CA GLU A 86 -5.14 21.73 -15.83
C GLU A 86 -5.98 20.48 -15.57
N ALA A 87 -7.14 20.69 -14.95
CA ALA A 87 -8.12 19.63 -14.72
C ALA A 87 -8.75 19.16 -16.03
N ARG A 88 -8.91 17.85 -16.19
CA ARG A 88 -9.73 17.23 -17.25
C ARG A 88 -10.58 16.14 -16.64
N GLU A 89 -11.91 16.19 -16.85
CA GLU A 89 -12.84 15.15 -16.36
C GLU A 89 -12.69 14.84 -14.85
N LYS A 90 -12.58 15.88 -14.01
CA LYS A 90 -12.34 15.76 -12.55
C LYS A 90 -11.04 15.03 -12.17
N LEU A 91 -10.04 15.07 -13.05
CA LEU A 91 -8.73 14.46 -12.85
C LEU A 91 -7.60 15.44 -13.20
N PHE A 92 -6.57 15.48 -12.36
CA PHE A 92 -5.25 16.01 -12.74
C PHE A 92 -4.34 14.85 -13.12
N LEU A 93 -3.74 14.92 -14.30
CA LEU A 93 -2.82 13.91 -14.82
C LEU A 93 -1.55 14.57 -15.34
N THR A 94 -0.40 14.13 -14.84
CA THR A 94 0.90 14.63 -15.31
C THR A 94 1.98 13.56 -15.19
N THR A 95 3.09 13.78 -15.87
CA THR A 95 4.25 12.89 -15.85
C THR A 95 5.56 13.67 -15.66
N PHE A 96 6.51 13.04 -14.99
CA PHE A 96 7.87 13.54 -14.80
C PHE A 96 8.88 12.48 -15.20
N GLU A 97 9.97 12.91 -15.83
CA GLU A 97 11.11 12.05 -16.14
C GLU A 97 12.25 12.35 -15.17
N VAL A 98 12.93 11.29 -14.72
CA VAL A 98 14.09 11.38 -13.85
C VAL A 98 15.22 10.57 -14.48
N ASP A 99 16.30 11.23 -14.83
CA ASP A 99 17.51 10.58 -15.31
C ASP A 99 18.30 9.98 -14.14
N LYS A 100 18.74 8.74 -14.32
CA LYS A 100 19.53 7.97 -13.34
C LYS A 100 18.92 8.02 -11.92
N PRO A 101 17.64 7.60 -11.75
CA PRO A 101 16.96 7.71 -10.46
C PRO A 101 17.64 6.88 -9.37
N CYS A 102 17.64 7.39 -8.14
CA CYS A 102 18.02 6.63 -6.96
C CYS A 102 16.97 5.53 -6.72
N LEU A 103 17.38 4.26 -6.82
CA LEU A 103 16.47 3.13 -6.70
C LEU A 103 16.16 2.80 -5.24
N TRP A 104 14.89 2.52 -4.94
CA TRP A 104 14.45 1.98 -3.66
C TRP A 104 14.68 0.46 -3.58
N SER A 105 15.11 -0.01 -2.41
CA SER A 105 15.23 -1.43 -2.05
C SER A 105 15.26 -1.57 -0.52
N SER A 106 15.16 -2.80 0.00
CA SER A 106 15.33 -3.06 1.44
C SER A 106 16.72 -2.69 1.97
N GLU A 107 17.73 -2.62 1.09
CA GLU A 107 19.11 -2.24 1.44
C GLU A 107 19.34 -0.72 1.34
N LYS A 108 18.69 -0.08 0.38
CA LYS A 108 18.81 1.35 0.08
C LYS A 108 17.41 1.95 -0.08
N PRO A 109 16.77 2.40 1.01
CA PRO A 109 15.38 2.89 0.99
C PRO A 109 15.28 4.34 0.47
N GLN A 110 15.66 4.55 -0.79
CA GLN A 110 15.64 5.87 -1.44
C GLN A 110 14.20 6.29 -1.78
N ARG A 111 13.73 7.42 -1.25
CA ARG A 111 12.35 7.90 -1.45
C ARG A 111 12.32 9.29 -2.04
N TYR A 112 11.49 9.50 -3.05
CA TYR A 112 11.17 10.78 -3.65
C TYR A 112 9.81 11.24 -3.11
N PHE A 113 9.47 12.52 -3.34
CA PHE A 113 8.19 13.06 -2.88
C PHE A 113 7.46 13.80 -4.02
N ILE A 114 6.16 13.57 -4.12
CA ILE A 114 5.25 14.43 -4.88
C ILE A 114 4.50 15.30 -3.88
N THR A 115 4.37 16.60 -4.17
CA THR A 115 3.38 17.44 -3.50
C THR A 115 2.34 17.92 -4.49
N LEU A 116 1.09 17.99 -4.01
CA LEU A 116 -0.06 18.46 -4.75
C LEU A 116 -0.68 19.64 -4.02
N SER A 117 -1.00 20.70 -4.76
CA SER A 117 -1.75 21.87 -4.28
C SER A 117 -2.78 22.27 -5.33
N LEU A 118 -4.00 22.61 -4.92
CA LEU A 118 -5.03 23.14 -5.81
C LEU A 118 -4.91 24.67 -5.86
N GLU A 119 -4.91 25.25 -7.06
CA GLU A 119 -4.93 26.71 -7.28
C GLU A 119 -3.88 27.48 -6.45
N ASP A 120 -2.70 26.90 -6.30
CA ASP A 120 -1.57 27.42 -5.51
C ASP A 120 -1.91 27.70 -4.02
N GLN A 121 -2.96 27.07 -3.49
CA GLN A 121 -3.29 27.15 -2.07
C GLN A 121 -2.25 26.39 -1.22
N LYS A 122 -2.04 26.84 0.03
CA LYS A 122 -1.08 26.22 0.97
C LYS A 122 -1.38 24.77 1.38
N LEU A 123 -2.53 24.21 1.01
CA LEU A 123 -2.83 22.82 1.34
C LEU A 123 -1.98 21.90 0.45
N HIS A 124 -0.91 21.37 1.01
CA HIS A 124 -0.04 20.40 0.35
C HIS A 124 -0.42 18.98 0.76
N HIS A 125 -0.80 18.16 -0.22
CA HIS A 125 -0.83 16.70 -0.03
C HIS A 125 0.51 16.13 -0.49
N GLY A 126 1.28 15.55 0.45
CA GLY A 126 2.59 14.97 0.19
C GLY A 126 2.53 13.46 0.07
N ILE A 127 3.11 12.91 -1.00
CA ILE A 127 3.13 11.47 -1.27
C ILE A 127 4.59 11.05 -1.42
N ALA A 128 5.05 10.19 -0.52
CA ALA A 128 6.34 9.53 -0.67
C ALA A 128 6.20 8.35 -1.65
N PHE A 129 7.20 8.17 -2.51
CA PHE A 129 7.28 7.03 -3.41
C PHE A 129 8.74 6.62 -3.64
N GLY A 130 8.97 5.47 -4.28
CA GLY A 130 10.32 5.00 -4.59
C GLY A 130 10.40 4.36 -5.96
N PHE A 131 11.48 4.61 -6.70
CA PHE A 131 11.74 3.94 -7.96
C PHE A 131 12.20 2.50 -7.71
N ARG A 132 11.35 1.54 -8.04
CA ARG A 132 11.71 0.12 -8.05
C ARG A 132 10.96 -0.64 -9.14
N LYS A 133 11.56 -1.71 -9.65
CA LYS A 133 10.93 -2.64 -10.58
C LYS A 133 10.83 -4.02 -9.93
N VAL A 134 9.61 -4.55 -9.76
CA VAL A 134 9.36 -5.89 -9.21
C VAL A 134 8.83 -6.77 -10.32
N GLU A 135 9.47 -7.91 -10.55
CA GLU A 135 9.14 -8.80 -11.66
C GLU A 135 9.29 -10.26 -11.25
N ILE A 136 8.46 -11.13 -11.82
CA ILE A 136 8.70 -12.58 -11.81
C ILE A 136 9.23 -12.97 -13.19
N LYS A 137 10.50 -13.37 -13.27
CA LYS A 137 11.13 -13.80 -14.53
C LYS A 137 11.87 -15.11 -14.33
N ARG A 138 11.64 -16.08 -15.22
CA ARG A 138 12.26 -17.43 -15.15
C ARG A 138 12.13 -18.05 -13.75
N ARG A 139 10.92 -17.96 -13.16
CA ARG A 139 10.59 -18.48 -11.81
C ARG A 139 11.38 -17.84 -10.66
N ALA A 140 11.91 -16.63 -10.85
CA ALA A 140 12.58 -15.87 -9.80
C ALA A 140 11.89 -14.52 -9.59
N LEU A 141 11.68 -14.16 -8.32
CA LEU A 141 11.34 -12.79 -7.92
C LEU A 141 12.57 -11.91 -8.07
N LEU A 142 12.43 -10.85 -8.86
CA LEU A 142 13.45 -9.85 -9.11
C LEU A 142 13.01 -8.51 -8.53
N VAL A 143 13.94 -7.82 -7.87
CA VAL A 143 13.81 -6.40 -7.54
C VAL A 143 14.97 -5.67 -8.23
N ASN A 144 14.65 -4.69 -9.07
CA ASN A 144 15.62 -3.92 -9.84
C ASN A 144 16.54 -4.83 -10.68
N GLY A 145 15.95 -5.83 -11.33
CA GLY A 145 16.66 -6.81 -12.18
C GLY A 145 17.50 -7.85 -11.44
N LYS A 146 17.58 -7.80 -10.10
CA LYS A 146 18.35 -8.74 -9.28
C LYS A 146 17.44 -9.71 -8.56
N ARG A 147 17.83 -11.00 -8.54
CA ARG A 147 17.11 -12.03 -7.78
C ARG A 147 17.17 -11.71 -6.29
N VAL A 148 16.02 -11.71 -5.63
CA VAL A 148 15.91 -11.51 -4.19
C VAL A 148 15.64 -12.86 -3.51
N LEU A 149 16.41 -13.15 -2.46
CA LEU A 149 16.06 -14.17 -1.49
C LEU A 149 15.25 -13.49 -0.38
N ILE A 150 13.99 -13.89 -0.23
CA ILE A 150 13.13 -13.40 0.85
C ILE A 150 13.58 -14.06 2.15
N LYS A 151 14.14 -13.25 3.07
CA LYS A 151 14.42 -13.59 4.46
C LYS A 151 13.34 -12.91 5.29
N GLY A 152 12.15 -13.51 5.25
CA GLY A 152 10.92 -12.91 5.76
C GLY A 152 10.44 -13.50 7.09
N VAL A 153 9.59 -12.75 7.78
CA VAL A 153 8.85 -13.19 8.96
C VAL A 153 7.38 -12.78 8.85
N ASN A 154 6.47 -13.58 9.40
CA ASN A 154 5.06 -13.20 9.57
C ASN A 154 4.94 -12.38 10.86
N ARG A 155 4.23 -11.24 10.82
CA ARG A 155 4.05 -10.37 11.99
C ARG A 155 2.58 -10.01 12.19
N HIS A 156 1.99 -10.47 13.28
CA HIS A 156 0.71 -9.97 13.78
C HIS A 156 0.88 -8.61 14.48
N GLU A 157 -0.10 -7.72 14.35
CA GLU A 157 -0.19 -6.53 15.20
C GLU A 157 -0.64 -6.91 16.60
N HIS A 158 0.32 -7.08 17.52
CA HIS A 158 0.05 -7.44 18.90
C HIS A 158 1.01 -6.76 19.88
N ASP A 159 0.45 -6.15 20.91
CA ASP A 159 1.12 -5.69 22.12
C ASP A 159 0.53 -6.41 23.33
N GLN A 160 1.39 -6.81 24.27
CA GLN A 160 0.99 -7.60 25.44
C GLN A 160 0.05 -6.85 26.41
N PHE A 161 0.03 -5.51 26.39
CA PHE A 161 -0.78 -4.69 27.27
C PHE A 161 -1.95 -4.02 26.55
N MET A 162 -1.78 -3.67 25.28
CA MET A 162 -2.73 -2.90 24.46
C MET A 162 -3.39 -3.75 23.36
N ALA A 163 -3.09 -5.04 23.30
CA ALA A 163 -3.63 -5.97 22.32
C ALA A 163 -3.35 -5.51 20.87
N LYS A 164 -4.38 -5.19 20.08
CA LYS A 164 -4.22 -4.77 18.67
C LYS A 164 -3.79 -3.30 18.49
N THR A 165 -3.70 -2.52 19.56
CA THR A 165 -3.32 -1.11 19.47
C THR A 165 -1.80 -0.97 19.65
N LEU A 166 -1.10 -0.58 18.59
CA LEU A 166 0.36 -0.45 18.59
C LEU A 166 0.82 1.01 18.65
N THR A 167 1.91 1.26 19.38
CA THR A 167 2.66 2.53 19.36
C THR A 167 3.62 2.57 18.18
N THR A 168 3.99 3.78 17.76
CA THR A 168 4.97 3.95 16.66
C THR A 168 6.34 3.48 17.10
N GLU A 169 6.68 3.70 18.37
CA GLU A 169 7.92 3.25 19.00
C GLU A 169 8.03 1.73 18.99
N GLY A 170 6.94 1.01 19.30
CA GLY A 170 6.90 -0.45 19.23
C GLY A 170 7.09 -0.96 17.80
N MET A 171 6.45 -0.33 16.81
CA MET A 171 6.66 -0.66 15.40
C MET A 171 8.11 -0.45 14.96
N VAL A 172 8.73 0.66 15.36
CA VAL A 172 10.15 0.95 15.07
C VAL A 172 11.07 -0.09 15.73
N GLN A 173 10.77 -0.48 16.97
CA GLN A 173 11.52 -1.51 17.68
C GLN A 173 11.49 -2.85 16.93
N ASP A 174 10.31 -3.29 16.48
CA ASP A 174 10.14 -4.51 15.69
C ASP A 174 10.98 -4.46 14.41
N ILE A 175 10.90 -3.36 13.66
CA ILE A 175 11.65 -3.17 12.41
C ILE A 175 13.16 -3.21 12.68
N CYS A 176 13.64 -2.49 13.70
CA CYS A 176 15.05 -2.48 14.05
C CYS A 176 15.56 -3.87 14.42
N LEU A 177 14.78 -4.63 15.20
CA LEU A 177 15.13 -5.99 15.59
C LEU A 177 15.20 -6.91 14.35
N MET A 178 14.20 -6.86 13.47
CA MET A 178 14.22 -7.61 12.20
C MET A 178 15.48 -7.31 11.39
N LYS A 179 15.82 -6.03 11.23
CA LYS A 179 16.99 -5.59 10.46
C LYS A 179 18.31 -6.04 11.10
N GLN A 180 18.44 -5.97 12.43
CA GLN A 180 19.61 -6.47 13.16
C GLN A 180 19.79 -7.99 12.99
N HIS A 181 18.69 -8.72 12.81
CA HIS A 181 18.69 -10.17 12.56
C HIS A 181 18.66 -10.55 11.08
N ASN A 182 19.02 -9.62 10.18
CA ASN A 182 19.15 -9.84 8.74
C ASN A 182 17.86 -10.22 8.00
N PHE A 183 16.69 -9.97 8.58
CA PHE A 183 15.42 -10.03 7.85
C PHE A 183 15.34 -8.87 6.86
N ASN A 184 14.81 -9.15 5.68
CA ASN A 184 14.60 -8.15 4.63
C ASN A 184 13.13 -8.01 4.24
N ALA A 185 12.24 -8.82 4.80
CA ALA A 185 10.83 -8.81 4.45
C ALA A 185 9.92 -9.11 5.63
N VAL A 186 8.67 -8.67 5.52
CA VAL A 186 7.60 -8.97 6.46
C VAL A 186 6.31 -9.26 5.69
N ARG A 187 5.54 -10.24 6.16
CA ARG A 187 4.14 -10.47 5.73
C ARG A 187 3.20 -9.96 6.82
N THR A 188 2.21 -9.16 6.43
CA THR A 188 1.18 -8.61 7.32
C THR A 188 0.11 -9.68 7.61
N CYS A 189 0.48 -10.68 8.40
CA CYS A 189 -0.42 -11.81 8.70
C CYS A 189 -1.57 -11.38 9.63
N HIS A 190 -2.84 -11.54 9.28
CA HIS A 190 -3.39 -11.87 7.95
C HIS A 190 -4.40 -10.80 7.54
N TYR A 191 -3.95 -9.54 7.60
CA TYR A 191 -4.76 -8.34 7.38
C TYR A 191 -3.87 -7.10 7.17
N PRO A 192 -4.41 -6.02 6.58
CA PRO A 192 -3.65 -4.79 6.41
C PRO A 192 -3.33 -4.16 7.78
N ASN A 193 -2.05 -3.87 8.01
CA ASN A 193 -1.57 -3.24 9.24
C ASN A 193 -1.98 -1.75 9.32
N ASP A 194 -1.64 -1.11 10.43
CA ASP A 194 -1.73 0.35 10.59
C ASP A 194 -0.92 1.08 9.49
N GLU A 195 -1.44 2.19 8.97
CA GLU A 195 -0.81 2.96 7.88
C GLU A 195 0.64 3.37 8.19
N ARG A 196 0.92 3.68 9.46
CA ARG A 196 2.26 4.02 9.94
C ARG A 196 3.27 2.90 9.70
N TRP A 197 2.84 1.64 9.71
CA TRP A 197 3.72 0.49 9.49
C TRP A 197 4.38 0.52 8.11
N TYR A 198 3.61 0.89 7.08
CA TYR A 198 4.08 0.93 5.69
C TYR A 198 5.02 2.09 5.45
N GLU A 199 4.72 3.27 6.02
CA GLU A 199 5.63 4.42 6.00
C GLU A 199 6.96 4.08 6.66
N LEU A 200 6.94 3.39 7.80
CA LEU A 200 8.15 2.93 8.48
C LEU A 200 8.90 1.89 7.65
N CYS A 201 8.22 0.93 7.02
CA CYS A 201 8.87 -0.04 6.12
C CYS A 201 9.53 0.64 4.91
N ASP A 202 8.90 1.69 4.36
CA ASP A 202 9.47 2.51 3.30
C ASP A 202 10.73 3.23 3.76
N ILE A 203 10.74 3.76 5.00
CA ILE A 203 11.87 4.50 5.61
C ILE A 203 13.04 3.59 5.92
N TYR A 204 12.80 2.49 6.65
CA TYR A 204 13.84 1.61 7.19
C TYR A 204 14.29 0.54 6.20
N GLY A 205 13.53 0.35 5.12
CA GLY A 205 13.85 -0.62 4.07
C GLY A 205 13.52 -2.05 4.49
N LEU A 206 12.23 -2.40 4.43
CA LEU A 206 11.74 -3.78 4.46
C LEU A 206 10.81 -4.01 3.28
N TYR A 207 10.91 -5.17 2.65
CA TYR A 207 9.92 -5.62 1.68
C TYR A 207 8.66 -6.08 2.41
N VAL A 208 7.50 -5.65 1.92
CA VAL A 208 6.20 -5.99 2.51
C VAL A 208 5.42 -6.84 1.51
N MET A 209 4.89 -7.94 2.01
CA MET A 209 3.78 -8.66 1.40
C MET A 209 2.52 -8.25 2.15
N ASP A 210 1.71 -7.43 1.49
CA ASP A 210 0.52 -6.86 2.10
C ASP A 210 -0.71 -7.73 1.81
N GLU A 211 -1.45 -8.09 2.86
CA GLU A 211 -2.47 -9.13 2.81
C GLU A 211 -3.86 -8.63 3.16
N ALA A 212 -4.83 -8.95 2.32
CA ALA A 212 -6.22 -8.60 2.58
C ALA A 212 -6.74 -9.34 3.82
N ASN A 213 -7.60 -8.67 4.60
CA ASN A 213 -8.20 -9.25 5.81
C ASN A 213 -9.28 -10.27 5.44
N ILE A 214 -8.87 -11.43 4.91
CA ILE A 214 -9.73 -12.51 4.44
C ILE A 214 -9.14 -13.81 4.96
N GLU A 215 -9.76 -14.35 6.00
CA GLU A 215 -9.50 -15.71 6.48
C GLU A 215 -10.80 -16.41 6.86
N THR A 216 -11.09 -17.54 6.23
CA THR A 216 -12.30 -18.35 6.47
C THR A 216 -11.93 -19.76 6.89
N HIS A 217 -10.98 -19.92 7.82
CA HIS A 217 -10.36 -21.21 8.15
C HIS A 217 -11.40 -22.29 8.50
N ALA A 218 -12.36 -21.98 9.38
CA ALA A 218 -13.44 -22.90 9.76
C ALA A 218 -14.42 -23.21 8.61
N ASN A 219 -14.43 -22.40 7.55
CA ASN A 219 -15.31 -22.50 6.38
C ASN A 219 -14.50 -22.58 5.07
N TYR A 220 -13.33 -23.23 5.14
CA TYR A 220 -12.26 -23.17 4.13
C TYR A 220 -12.75 -23.29 2.69
N ASP A 221 -13.65 -24.23 2.42
CA ASP A 221 -14.08 -24.58 1.07
C ASP A 221 -15.47 -24.06 0.65
N SER A 222 -16.20 -23.38 1.54
CA SER A 222 -17.58 -22.93 1.26
C SER A 222 -17.65 -21.46 0.87
N ILE A 223 -17.17 -20.56 1.74
CA ILE A 223 -17.36 -19.11 1.59
C ILE A 223 -16.69 -18.56 0.32
N CYS A 224 -15.51 -19.08 -0.04
CA CYS A 224 -14.80 -18.66 -1.26
C CYS A 224 -15.50 -19.03 -2.58
N ARG A 225 -16.52 -19.89 -2.53
CA ARG A 225 -17.33 -20.35 -3.67
C ARG A 225 -18.78 -19.87 -3.62
N ASP A 226 -19.15 -19.11 -2.59
CA ASP A 226 -20.48 -18.55 -2.45
C ASP A 226 -20.50 -17.12 -3.01
N GLU A 227 -21.33 -16.90 -4.04
CA GLU A 227 -21.50 -15.60 -4.70
C GLU A 227 -22.04 -14.53 -3.75
N ALA A 228 -22.75 -14.91 -2.69
CA ALA A 228 -23.22 -13.96 -1.67
C ALA A 228 -22.07 -13.22 -0.97
N TRP A 229 -20.86 -13.81 -0.97
CA TRP A 229 -19.66 -13.24 -0.34
C TRP A 229 -18.71 -12.54 -1.33
N ALA A 230 -19.05 -12.51 -2.63
CA ALA A 230 -18.18 -11.96 -3.67
C ALA A 230 -17.82 -10.49 -3.43
N SER A 231 -18.80 -9.67 -3.04
CA SER A 231 -18.56 -8.25 -2.70
C SER A 231 -17.67 -8.10 -1.48
N CYS A 232 -17.86 -8.93 -0.44
CA CYS A 232 -17.06 -8.90 0.78
C CYS A 232 -15.57 -9.15 0.48
N PHE A 233 -15.26 -10.16 -0.34
CA PHE A 233 -13.89 -10.46 -0.77
C PHE A 233 -13.31 -9.30 -1.60
N LEU A 234 -14.04 -8.84 -2.61
CA LEU A 234 -13.57 -7.82 -3.52
C LEU A 234 -13.32 -6.49 -2.80
N GLU A 235 -14.23 -6.05 -1.93
CA GLU A 235 -14.09 -4.79 -1.18
C GLU A 235 -12.87 -4.81 -0.25
N ARG A 236 -12.61 -5.93 0.44
CA ARG A 236 -11.44 -6.06 1.33
C ARG A 236 -10.13 -5.93 0.56
N VAL A 237 -10.02 -6.57 -0.60
CA VAL A 237 -8.84 -6.44 -1.50
C VAL A 237 -8.75 -5.03 -2.07
N GLN A 238 -9.85 -4.47 -2.57
CA GLN A 238 -9.86 -3.13 -3.16
C GLN A 238 -9.46 -2.06 -2.16
N ARG A 239 -9.95 -2.14 -0.91
CA ARG A 239 -9.65 -1.16 0.14
C ARG A 239 -8.19 -1.22 0.57
N MET A 240 -7.62 -2.41 0.74
CA MET A 240 -6.18 -2.57 1.00
C MET A 240 -5.36 -1.93 -0.11
N VAL A 241 -5.58 -2.36 -1.36
CA VAL A 241 -4.75 -1.92 -2.49
C VAL A 241 -4.91 -0.42 -2.75
N ARG A 242 -6.11 0.15 -2.60
CA ARG A 242 -6.33 1.59 -2.77
C ARG A 242 -5.66 2.44 -1.69
N ARG A 243 -5.57 1.94 -0.47
CA ARG A 243 -4.87 2.64 0.61
C ARG A 243 -3.36 2.59 0.39
N ASP A 244 -2.84 1.45 -0.05
CA ASP A 244 -1.41 1.15 0.09
C ASP A 244 -0.60 1.18 -1.23
N TYR A 245 -1.21 1.47 -2.39
CA TYR A 245 -0.54 1.36 -3.70
C TYR A 245 0.69 2.24 -3.88
N ASN A 246 0.83 3.32 -3.09
CA ASN A 246 1.94 4.28 -3.20
C ASN A 246 3.20 3.79 -2.47
N HIS A 247 3.08 2.82 -1.55
CA HIS A 247 4.21 2.37 -0.74
C HIS A 247 5.20 1.54 -1.58
N PRO A 248 6.45 2.00 -1.78
CA PRO A 248 7.47 1.22 -2.48
C PRO A 248 7.85 -0.07 -1.73
N SER A 249 7.68 -0.11 -0.40
CA SER A 249 7.93 -1.30 0.42
C SER A 249 7.03 -2.48 0.08
N VAL A 250 5.77 -2.23 -0.26
CA VAL A 250 4.86 -3.28 -0.70
C VAL A 250 5.31 -3.79 -2.06
N ILE A 251 5.77 -5.05 -2.12
CA ILE A 251 6.26 -5.68 -3.35
C ILE A 251 5.38 -6.84 -3.82
N ILE A 252 4.48 -7.33 -2.96
CA ILE A 252 3.56 -8.44 -3.27
C ILE A 252 2.21 -8.09 -2.62
N TRP A 253 1.14 -8.34 -3.36
CA TRP A 253 -0.21 -8.34 -2.80
C TRP A 253 -0.65 -9.77 -2.51
N SER A 254 -1.18 -10.03 -1.33
CA SER A 254 -1.78 -11.31 -0.95
C SER A 254 -3.29 -11.20 -0.88
N LEU A 255 -4.01 -12.15 -1.47
CA LEU A 255 -5.48 -12.14 -1.51
C LEU A 255 -6.14 -12.55 -0.19
N GLY A 256 -5.39 -13.08 0.76
CA GLY A 256 -5.87 -13.54 2.06
C GLY A 256 -5.06 -14.72 2.58
N ASN A 257 -5.59 -15.39 3.60
CA ASN A 257 -5.00 -16.58 4.21
C ASN A 257 -6.07 -17.67 4.37
N GLU A 258 -5.68 -18.94 4.25
CA GLU A 258 -6.47 -20.13 4.61
C GLU A 258 -7.99 -20.03 4.36
N SER A 259 -8.38 -19.54 3.19
CA SER A 259 -9.78 -19.31 2.80
C SER A 259 -10.22 -20.21 1.64
N GLY A 260 -9.50 -21.32 1.42
CA GLY A 260 -9.63 -22.17 0.25
C GLY A 260 -9.37 -21.46 -1.08
N TYR A 261 -9.99 -21.98 -2.15
CA TYR A 261 -9.87 -21.43 -3.49
C TYR A 261 -11.20 -21.53 -4.25
N GLY A 262 -11.60 -20.43 -4.90
CA GLY A 262 -12.89 -20.32 -5.58
C GLY A 262 -13.01 -19.03 -6.38
N HIS A 263 -14.15 -18.86 -7.06
CA HIS A 263 -14.39 -17.77 -8.02
C HIS A 263 -14.32 -16.36 -7.39
N ASN A 264 -14.54 -16.24 -6.07
CA ASN A 264 -14.35 -14.98 -5.35
C ASN A 264 -12.87 -14.54 -5.38
N HIS A 265 -11.91 -15.47 -5.25
CA HIS A 265 -10.49 -15.19 -5.37
C HIS A 265 -10.09 -14.83 -6.80
N ASP A 266 -10.63 -15.56 -7.80
CA ASP A 266 -10.36 -15.26 -9.21
C ASP A 266 -10.82 -13.84 -9.59
N SER A 267 -11.97 -13.42 -9.06
CA SER A 267 -12.50 -12.07 -9.26
C SER A 267 -11.60 -11.00 -8.65
N CYS A 268 -11.13 -11.21 -7.41
CA CYS A 268 -10.14 -10.33 -6.76
C CYS A 268 -8.84 -10.25 -7.57
N ALA A 269 -8.29 -11.39 -7.99
CA ALA A 269 -7.06 -11.45 -8.78
C ALA A 269 -7.24 -10.75 -10.13
N GLY A 270 -8.37 -10.96 -10.82
CA GLY A 270 -8.69 -10.34 -12.10
C GLY A 270 -8.76 -8.82 -11.99
N TRP A 271 -9.42 -8.29 -10.96
CA TRP A 271 -9.45 -6.86 -10.69
C TRP A 271 -8.04 -6.32 -10.41
N LEU A 272 -7.28 -6.99 -9.54
CA LEU A 272 -5.97 -6.52 -9.09
C LEU A 272 -4.93 -6.49 -10.22
N ARG A 273 -4.89 -7.51 -11.09
CA ARG A 273 -4.00 -7.52 -12.27
C ARG A 273 -4.21 -6.33 -13.19
N ARG A 274 -5.46 -5.84 -13.29
CA ARG A 274 -5.80 -4.66 -14.09
C ARG A 274 -5.49 -3.36 -13.34
N PHE A 275 -5.76 -3.32 -12.04
CA PHE A 275 -5.61 -2.10 -11.23
C PHE A 275 -4.15 -1.76 -10.91
N ASP A 276 -3.34 -2.77 -10.58
CA ASP A 276 -1.92 -2.61 -10.27
C ASP A 276 -1.07 -3.73 -10.91
N PRO A 277 -0.58 -3.52 -12.15
CA PRO A 277 0.32 -4.47 -12.81
C PRO A 277 1.77 -4.38 -12.30
N THR A 278 2.08 -3.48 -11.36
CA THR A 278 3.47 -3.20 -10.93
C THR A 278 3.97 -4.17 -9.84
N ARG A 279 3.08 -5.03 -9.34
CA ARG A 279 3.34 -5.99 -8.25
C ARG A 279 2.74 -7.36 -8.60
N PRO A 280 3.44 -8.47 -8.32
CA PRO A 280 2.84 -9.80 -8.38
C PRO A 280 1.76 -9.99 -7.30
N ILE A 281 0.90 -10.97 -7.55
CA ILE A 281 -0.18 -11.40 -6.64
C ILE A 281 0.20 -12.78 -6.08
N HIS A 282 -0.02 -12.95 -4.79
CA HIS A 282 0.04 -14.20 -4.04
C HIS A 282 -1.37 -14.65 -3.68
#